data_AF-V9F7W1-F1
#
_entry.id   AF-V9F7W1-F1
#
_cell.length_a   1.000
_cell.length_b   1.000
_cell.length_c   1.000
_cell.angle_alpha   90.00
_cell.angle_beta   90.00
_cell.angle_gamma   90.00
#
_symmetry.space_group_name_H-M   'P 1'
#
loop_
_entity.id
_entity.type
_entity.pdbx_description
1 polymer ?
#
loop_
_entity_poly.entity_id
_entity_poly.type
_entity_poly.pdbx_seq_one_letter_code
_entity_poly.pdbx_strand_id
1 'polypeptide(L)'
;MPVTISDKAAIKFKPQLFTPEYVCVPYPAVDAAGETTGGLKGTKRNDACKYAPLGSQVYGRARWYKDLWAIIRHDWKSVVVWIDNPEFETPKIAAVSMSKSDAKFTTNAKILPEYYAGYRIWGSETTAGVSNTSPRFQYVTDIGIANVQVSLEDGEYQDLTSGINSRTRLVLL
;
A
#
# COMPACT_ATOMS: atom_id res chain seq x y z
N MET A 1 8.04 0.69 18.71
CA MET A 1 9.13 0.07 17.91
C MET A 1 8.63 -1.27 17.38
N PRO A 2 8.91 -1.64 16.12
CA PRO A 2 8.50 -2.93 15.56
C PRO A 2 9.17 -4.08 16.31
N VAL A 3 8.36 -4.98 16.87
CA VAL A 3 8.87 -6.04 17.77
C VAL A 3 8.98 -7.37 17.05
N THR A 4 8.04 -7.67 16.15
CA THR A 4 7.96 -8.96 15.46
C THR A 4 8.68 -8.92 14.11
N ILE A 5 9.07 -10.10 13.59
CA ILE A 5 9.61 -10.25 12.22
C ILE A 5 8.64 -9.62 11.20
N SER A 6 7.35 -9.84 11.40
CA SER A 6 6.31 -9.34 10.53
C SER A 6 6.15 -7.82 10.58
N ASP A 7 6.27 -7.19 11.76
CA ASP A 7 6.26 -5.72 11.87
C ASP A 7 7.49 -5.10 11.20
N LYS A 8 8.66 -5.69 11.41
CA LYS A 8 9.91 -5.25 10.76
C LYS A 8 9.81 -5.35 9.25
N ALA A 9 9.27 -6.47 8.74
CA ALA A 9 9.03 -6.66 7.31
C ALA A 9 8.01 -5.63 6.78
N ALA A 10 6.89 -5.39 7.48
CA ALA A 10 5.87 -4.44 7.04
C ALA A 10 6.39 -3.00 6.96
N ILE A 11 7.32 -2.60 7.83
CA ILE A 11 8.00 -1.30 7.74
C ILE A 11 9.01 -1.28 6.60
N LYS A 12 9.82 -2.34 6.44
CA LYS A 12 10.84 -2.44 5.39
C LYS A 12 10.25 -2.43 3.98
N PHE A 13 9.12 -3.11 3.80
CA PHE A 13 8.42 -3.26 2.53
C PHE A 13 7.23 -2.30 2.39
N LYS A 14 7.23 -1.21 3.17
CA LYS A 14 6.21 -0.19 3.11
C LYS A 14 6.21 0.45 1.71
N PRO A 15 5.10 0.39 0.97
CA PRO A 15 5.06 0.97 -0.37
C PRO A 15 4.83 2.49 -0.33
N GLN A 16 5.13 3.15 -1.43
CA GLN A 16 4.63 4.49 -1.70
C GLN A 16 3.27 4.43 -2.39
N LEU A 17 2.42 5.41 -2.08
CA LEU A 17 1.16 5.62 -2.79
C LEU A 17 1.16 7.04 -3.38
N PHE A 18 1.17 7.11 -4.70
CA PHE A 18 0.85 8.31 -5.45
C PHE A 18 -0.67 8.48 -5.50
N THR A 19 -1.15 9.64 -5.06
CA THR A 19 -2.59 9.95 -5.03
C THR A 19 -2.84 11.12 -5.96
N PRO A 20 -3.42 10.90 -7.15
CA PRO A 20 -3.76 12.00 -8.05
C PRO A 20 -4.70 13.02 -7.40
N GLU A 21 -4.57 14.30 -7.79
CA GLU A 21 -5.32 15.41 -7.19
C GLU A 21 -6.84 15.31 -7.34
N TYR A 22 -7.34 14.42 -8.20
CA TYR A 22 -8.76 14.20 -8.47
C TYR A 22 -9.38 13.03 -7.71
N VAL A 23 -8.61 12.28 -6.91
CA VAL A 23 -9.11 11.24 -6.00
C VAL A 23 -8.99 11.67 -4.54
N CYS A 24 -9.60 10.90 -3.63
CA CYS A 24 -9.42 11.11 -2.19
C CYS A 24 -8.05 10.60 -1.74
N VAL A 25 -7.44 11.29 -0.76
CA VAL A 25 -6.32 10.71 -0.01
C VAL A 25 -6.82 9.61 0.94
N PRO A 26 -5.95 8.69 1.40
CA PRO A 26 -6.33 7.72 2.43
C PRO A 26 -6.68 8.41 3.75
N TYR A 27 -7.76 7.98 4.41
CA TYR A 27 -8.17 8.47 5.74
C TYR A 27 -8.11 7.34 6.77
N PRO A 28 -7.94 7.67 8.06
CA PRO A 28 -8.23 6.73 9.14
C PRO A 28 -9.68 6.23 9.04
N ALA A 29 -9.84 4.91 8.95
CA ALA A 29 -11.14 4.25 8.91
C ALA A 29 -11.70 3.96 10.30
N VAL A 30 -10.82 3.78 11.28
CA VAL A 30 -11.13 3.43 12.66
C VAL A 30 -10.16 4.13 13.61
N ASP A 31 -10.64 4.59 14.77
CA ASP A 31 -9.82 5.18 15.82
C ASP A 31 -9.40 4.18 16.92
N ALA A 32 -8.75 4.68 17.98
CA ALA A 32 -8.29 3.84 19.09
C ALA A 32 -9.41 3.29 19.99
N ALA A 33 -10.59 3.93 20.00
CA ALA A 33 -11.77 3.46 20.71
C ALA A 33 -12.56 2.41 19.91
N GLY A 34 -12.21 2.22 18.64
CA GLY A 34 -12.91 1.31 17.72
C GLY A 34 -14.05 2.00 16.97
N GLU A 35 -14.17 3.33 17.05
CA GLU A 35 -15.17 4.10 16.31
C GLU A 35 -14.77 4.15 14.84
N THR A 36 -15.75 3.92 13.95
CA THR A 36 -15.51 3.90 12.50
C THR A 36 -16.01 5.16 11.82
N THR A 37 -15.31 5.61 10.77
CA THR A 37 -15.79 6.72 9.94
C THR A 37 -17.05 6.34 9.16
N GLY A 38 -18.05 7.23 9.13
CA GLY A 38 -19.24 7.08 8.29
C GLY A 38 -19.00 7.36 6.80
N GLY A 39 -17.77 7.75 6.44
CA GLY A 39 -17.42 8.14 5.08
C GLY A 39 -18.02 9.48 4.67
N LEU A 40 -17.85 9.82 3.38
CA LEU A 40 -18.38 11.06 2.80
C LEU A 40 -19.57 10.74 1.90
N LYS A 41 -20.65 11.52 2.06
CA LYS A 41 -21.76 11.50 1.11
C LYS A 41 -21.26 12.08 -0.22
N GLY A 42 -21.37 11.33 -1.31
CA GLY A 42 -20.85 11.67 -2.64
C GLY A 42 -21.62 12.81 -3.33
N THR A 43 -21.62 14.02 -2.74
CA THR A 43 -22.32 15.20 -3.27
C THR A 43 -21.40 16.15 -4.05
N LYS A 44 -20.08 16.04 -3.87
CA LYS A 44 -19.03 16.80 -4.57
C LYS A 44 -17.89 15.84 -4.90
N ARG A 45 -17.14 16.08 -5.98
CA ARG A 45 -16.08 15.20 -6.53
C ARG A 45 -15.13 14.66 -5.44
N ASN A 46 -14.03 15.36 -5.17
CA ASN A 46 -13.09 14.95 -4.13
C ASN A 46 -12.72 16.10 -3.17
N ASP A 47 -13.33 17.27 -3.31
CA ASP A 47 -12.97 18.48 -2.52
C ASP A 47 -13.08 18.28 -1.01
N ALA A 48 -13.96 17.38 -0.57
CA ALA A 48 -14.13 17.05 0.85
C ALA A 48 -13.12 16.01 1.38
N CYS A 49 -12.27 15.45 0.52
CA CYS A 49 -11.33 14.38 0.86
C CYS A 49 -9.92 14.58 0.29
N LYS A 50 -9.55 15.79 -0.13
CA LYS A 50 -8.20 16.09 -0.63
C LYS A 50 -7.12 16.10 0.44
N TYR A 51 -7.49 16.31 1.71
CA TYR A 51 -6.52 16.50 2.79
C TYR A 51 -7.01 15.88 4.11
N ALA A 52 -6.25 14.91 4.64
CA ALA A 52 -6.51 14.28 5.93
C ALA A 52 -5.85 15.11 7.05
N PRO A 53 -6.61 15.88 7.87
CA PRO A 53 -6.02 16.82 8.82
C PRO A 53 -5.23 16.17 9.95
N LEU A 54 -5.54 14.90 10.25
CA LEU A 54 -4.85 14.10 11.26
C LEU A 54 -3.82 13.13 10.65
N GLY A 55 -3.52 13.30 9.36
CA GLY A 55 -2.64 12.41 8.61
C GLY A 55 -3.38 11.27 7.91
N SER A 56 -2.78 10.78 6.83
CA SER A 56 -3.27 9.65 6.05
C SER A 56 -2.86 8.33 6.70
N GLN A 57 -3.77 7.35 6.69
CA GLN A 57 -3.57 6.07 7.37
C GLN A 57 -3.59 4.90 6.40
N VAL A 58 -2.74 3.90 6.65
CA VAL A 58 -2.81 2.58 6.01
C VAL A 58 -2.77 1.47 7.04
N TYR A 59 -3.40 0.36 6.68
CA TYR A 59 -3.52 -0.82 7.52
C TYR A 59 -2.74 -1.98 6.91
N GLY A 60 -1.94 -2.67 7.72
CA GLY A 60 -1.12 -3.80 7.27
C GLY A 60 -1.50 -5.10 7.97
N ARG A 61 -1.58 -6.20 7.21
CA ARG A 61 -1.67 -7.57 7.73
C ARG A 61 -0.67 -8.46 7.01
N ALA A 62 -0.13 -9.48 7.68
CA ALA A 62 0.82 -10.38 7.04
C ALA A 62 0.58 -11.86 7.37
N ARG A 63 0.90 -12.75 6.43
CA ARG A 63 0.80 -14.22 6.60
C ARG A 63 1.62 -14.96 5.54
N TRP A 64 2.09 -16.17 5.86
CA TRP A 64 2.51 -17.16 4.87
C TRP A 64 1.33 -17.63 4.00
N TYR A 65 1.58 -17.77 2.69
CA TYR A 65 0.67 -18.38 1.72
C TYR A 65 1.46 -18.97 0.56
N LYS A 66 1.30 -20.29 0.33
CA LYS A 66 2.00 -21.04 -0.74
C LYS A 66 3.50 -20.71 -0.80
N ASP A 67 4.17 -20.88 0.35
CA ASP A 67 5.62 -20.68 0.54
C ASP A 67 6.15 -19.26 0.30
N LEU A 68 5.26 -18.28 0.13
CA LEU A 68 5.59 -16.85 0.09
C LEU A 68 5.00 -16.14 1.31
N TRP A 69 5.66 -15.08 1.76
CA TRP A 69 5.14 -14.20 2.79
C TRP A 69 4.39 -13.03 2.17
N ALA A 70 3.09 -12.93 2.46
CA ALA A 70 2.20 -11.92 1.93
C ALA A 70 2.01 -10.78 2.93
N ILE A 71 2.22 -9.54 2.50
CA ILE A 71 1.87 -8.32 3.26
C ILE A 71 0.71 -7.64 2.54
N ILE A 72 -0.46 -7.60 3.16
CA ILE A 72 -1.69 -7.00 2.63
C ILE A 72 -1.84 -5.59 3.22
N ARG A 73 -2.02 -4.60 2.34
CA ARG A 73 -2.48 -3.26 2.69
C ARG A 73 -4.01 -3.23 2.58
N HIS A 74 -4.72 -2.88 3.65
CA HIS A 74 -6.17 -2.73 3.64
C HIS A 74 -6.54 -1.24 3.53
N ASP A 75 -7.16 -0.88 2.42
CA ASP A 75 -8.06 0.26 2.24
C ASP A 75 -9.32 -0.33 1.54
N TRP A 76 -10.28 0.46 1.07
CA TRP A 76 -11.29 -0.01 0.09
C TRP A 76 -10.63 -0.61 -1.17
N LYS A 77 -9.32 -0.38 -1.34
CA LYS A 77 -8.43 -1.08 -2.26
C LYS A 77 -7.24 -1.66 -1.52
N SER A 78 -6.72 -2.78 -2.00
CA SER A 78 -5.61 -3.48 -1.37
C SER A 78 -4.48 -3.77 -2.32
N VAL A 79 -3.28 -3.80 -1.77
CA VAL A 79 -2.10 -4.35 -2.44
C VAL A 79 -1.50 -5.45 -1.59
N VAL A 80 -0.93 -6.46 -2.24
CA VAL A 80 -0.18 -7.53 -1.60
C VAL A 80 1.24 -7.47 -2.10
N VAL A 81 2.19 -7.27 -1.19
CA VAL A 81 3.62 -7.43 -1.49
C VAL A 81 4.01 -8.85 -1.10
N TRP A 82 4.44 -9.64 -2.08
CA TRP A 82 4.89 -11.01 -1.89
C TRP A 82 6.40 -11.03 -1.76
N ILE A 83 6.90 -11.48 -0.62
CA ILE A 83 8.34 -11.65 -0.38
C ILE A 83 8.67 -13.13 -0.17
N ASP A 84 9.93 -13.49 -0.38
CA ASP A 84 10.44 -14.85 -0.17
C ASP A 84 10.38 -15.27 1.31
N ASN A 85 11.23 -14.73 2.17
CA ASN A 85 11.26 -15.03 3.59
C ASN A 85 11.63 -13.78 4.41
N PRO A 86 10.75 -13.27 5.28
CA PRO A 86 11.02 -12.08 6.09
C PRO A 86 12.15 -12.25 7.10
N GLU A 87 12.60 -13.48 7.36
CA GLU A 87 13.71 -13.79 8.28
C GLU A 87 15.09 -13.66 7.63
N PHE A 88 15.16 -13.55 6.30
CA PHE A 88 16.43 -13.28 5.62
C PHE A 88 16.94 -11.88 5.96
N GLU A 89 18.26 -11.71 5.97
CA GLU A 89 18.87 -10.38 6.15
C GLU A 89 18.42 -9.42 5.04
N THR A 90 18.29 -9.96 3.82
CA THR A 90 17.84 -9.24 2.62
C THR A 90 16.70 -9.98 1.93
N PRO A 91 15.46 -9.94 2.47
CA PRO A 91 14.31 -10.54 1.81
C PRO A 91 14.05 -9.84 0.48
N LYS A 92 13.52 -10.58 -0.49
CA LYS A 92 13.31 -10.11 -1.86
C LYS A 92 11.84 -10.14 -2.20
N ILE A 93 11.38 -9.10 -2.92
CA ILE A 93 10.04 -9.06 -3.47
C ILE A 93 9.98 -10.01 -4.69
N ALA A 94 9.09 -10.99 -4.62
CA ALA A 94 8.81 -11.93 -5.70
C ALA A 94 7.73 -11.39 -6.66
N ALA A 95 6.71 -10.73 -6.12
CA ALA A 95 5.59 -10.19 -6.88
C ALA A 95 4.83 -9.11 -6.09
N VAL A 96 3.98 -8.37 -6.79
CA VAL A 96 2.91 -7.58 -6.18
C VAL A 96 1.57 -7.90 -6.80
N SER A 97 0.52 -7.88 -5.98
CA SER A 97 -0.86 -7.97 -6.44
C SER A 97 -1.62 -6.70 -6.05
N MET A 98 -2.42 -6.16 -6.95
CA MET A 98 -3.22 -4.96 -6.70
C MET A 98 -4.70 -5.25 -6.95
N SER A 99 -5.56 -4.76 -6.06
CA SER A 99 -7.00 -4.95 -6.19
C SER A 99 -7.55 -4.12 -7.34
N LYS A 100 -8.25 -4.80 -8.26
CA LYS A 100 -9.14 -4.19 -9.26
C LYS A 100 -10.55 -4.05 -8.70
N SER A 101 -11.01 -5.05 -7.95
CA SER A 101 -12.25 -5.00 -7.18
C SER A 101 -12.08 -5.82 -5.91
N ASP A 102 -13.12 -5.87 -5.08
CA ASP A 102 -13.10 -6.54 -3.77
C ASP A 102 -12.68 -8.01 -3.87
N ALA A 103 -13.00 -8.67 -4.99
CA ALA A 103 -12.69 -10.08 -5.24
C ALA A 103 -11.63 -10.32 -6.32
N LYS A 104 -11.10 -9.28 -6.98
CA LYS A 104 -10.21 -9.44 -8.14
C LYS A 104 -8.91 -8.69 -7.96
N PHE A 105 -7.81 -9.40 -8.15
CA PHE A 105 -6.45 -8.87 -8.12
C PHE A 105 -5.76 -9.03 -9.47
N THR A 106 -4.98 -8.02 -9.85
CA THR A 106 -3.98 -8.12 -10.92
C THR A 106 -2.63 -8.35 -10.28
N THR A 107 -1.85 -9.31 -10.78
CA THR A 107 -0.53 -9.65 -10.22
C THR A 107 0.57 -9.35 -11.24
N ASN A 108 1.58 -8.60 -10.79
CA ASN A 108 2.82 -8.39 -11.53
C ASN A 108 3.89 -9.30 -10.94
N ALA A 109 4.20 -10.39 -11.64
CA ALA A 109 5.36 -11.22 -11.34
C ALA A 109 6.61 -10.51 -11.86
N LYS A 110 7.66 -10.37 -11.02
CA LYS A 110 8.89 -9.62 -11.32
C LYS A 110 8.63 -8.13 -11.58
N ILE A 111 8.67 -7.34 -10.51
CA ILE A 111 8.50 -5.88 -10.58
C ILE A 111 9.71 -5.26 -11.26
N LEU A 112 9.47 -4.45 -12.28
CA LEU A 112 10.51 -3.68 -12.96
C LEU A 112 11.13 -2.65 -12.01
N PRO A 113 12.43 -2.35 -12.13
CA PRO A 113 13.11 -1.33 -11.31
C PRO A 113 12.40 0.03 -11.31
N GLU A 114 11.78 0.38 -12.43
CA GLU A 114 11.01 1.62 -12.61
C GLU A 114 9.73 1.73 -11.77
N TYR A 115 9.31 0.69 -11.07
CA TYR A 115 8.18 0.78 -10.14
C TYR A 115 8.62 0.90 -8.69
N TYR A 116 9.91 1.14 -8.43
CA TYR A 116 10.42 1.36 -7.08
C TYR A 116 10.69 2.84 -6.79
N ALA A 117 10.53 3.20 -5.52
CA ALA A 117 10.77 4.55 -5.02
C ALA A 117 12.19 5.03 -5.33
N GLY A 118 12.29 6.27 -5.80
CA GLY A 118 13.57 6.89 -6.16
C GLY A 118 14.12 6.47 -7.53
N TYR A 119 13.44 5.58 -8.26
CA TYR A 119 13.83 5.30 -9.66
C TYR A 119 13.56 6.53 -10.53
N ARG A 120 14.64 7.09 -11.10
CA ARG A 120 14.60 8.18 -12.05
C ARG A 120 15.48 7.85 -13.24
N ILE A 121 14.95 8.09 -14.44
CA ILE A 121 15.71 8.05 -15.69
C ILE A 121 16.29 9.45 -15.90
N TRP A 122 17.62 9.58 -15.82
CA TRP A 122 18.31 10.82 -16.23
C TRP A 122 19.29 10.47 -17.35
N GLY A 123 18.86 10.67 -18.60
CA GLY A 123 19.67 10.30 -19.77
C GLY A 123 19.94 8.79 -19.86
N SER A 124 21.20 8.41 -20.12
CA SER A 124 21.67 7.03 -20.25
C SER A 124 21.97 6.35 -18.90
N GLU A 125 21.91 7.06 -17.78
CA GLU A 125 22.28 6.53 -16.47
C GLU A 125 21.04 6.25 -15.61
N THR A 126 20.98 5.02 -15.08
CA THR A 126 20.06 4.68 -13.98
C THR A 126 20.68 5.17 -12.68
N THR A 127 19.93 5.99 -11.93
CA THR A 127 20.46 6.67 -10.75
C THR A 127 20.71 5.69 -9.59
N ALA A 128 21.85 5.85 -8.90
CA ALA A 128 22.10 5.18 -7.63
C ALA A 128 21.19 5.79 -6.54
N GLY A 129 20.47 4.96 -5.79
CA GLY A 129 19.53 5.40 -4.74
C GLY A 129 18.11 4.81 -4.83
N VAL A 130 17.85 3.94 -5.82
CA VAL A 130 16.56 3.25 -5.99
C VAL A 130 16.32 2.28 -4.84
N SER A 131 15.17 2.39 -4.17
CA SER A 131 14.74 1.39 -3.21
C SER A 131 14.52 0.05 -3.90
N ASN A 132 14.89 -1.07 -3.29
CA ASN A 132 14.49 -2.40 -3.78
C ASN A 132 13.41 -3.03 -2.88
N THR A 133 12.88 -2.28 -1.91
CA THR A 133 11.87 -2.75 -0.96
C THR A 133 10.60 -1.91 -0.96
N SER A 134 10.61 -0.73 -1.59
CA SER A 134 9.49 0.20 -1.61
C SER A 134 8.88 0.30 -3.01
N PRO A 135 7.99 -0.61 -3.41
CA PRO A 135 7.25 -0.47 -4.66
C PRO A 135 6.30 0.73 -4.58
N ARG A 136 6.04 1.34 -5.74
CA ARG A 136 5.15 2.50 -5.91
C ARG A 136 3.84 2.04 -6.50
N PHE A 137 2.76 2.53 -5.92
CA PHE A 137 1.40 2.33 -6.42
C PHE A 137 0.70 3.65 -6.63
N GLN A 138 -0.36 3.63 -7.42
CA GLN A 138 -1.23 4.78 -7.64
C GLN A 138 -2.69 4.39 -7.68
N TYR A 139 -3.55 5.32 -7.24
CA TYR A 139 -4.97 5.26 -7.54
C TYR A 139 -5.23 5.62 -9.00
N VAL A 140 -6.00 4.79 -9.70
CA VAL A 140 -6.43 5.01 -11.08
C VAL A 140 -7.95 4.93 -11.13
N THR A 141 -8.60 5.91 -11.74
CA THR A 141 -10.05 5.89 -11.95
C THR A 141 -10.35 5.53 -13.40
N ASP A 142 -10.85 4.33 -13.64
CA ASP A 142 -11.41 3.93 -14.94
C ASP A 142 -12.94 3.93 -14.82
N ILE A 143 -13.62 4.79 -15.59
CA ILE A 143 -15.09 4.82 -15.74
C ILE A 143 -15.82 4.77 -14.36
N GLY A 144 -15.38 5.60 -13.41
CA GLY A 144 -16.00 5.73 -12.09
C GLY A 144 -15.63 4.64 -11.06
N ILE A 145 -14.77 3.68 -11.41
CA ILE A 145 -14.23 2.68 -10.46
C ILE A 145 -12.79 3.05 -10.12
N ALA A 146 -12.52 3.30 -8.84
CA ALA A 146 -11.16 3.43 -8.34
C ALA A 146 -10.47 2.07 -8.31
N ASN A 147 -9.25 1.99 -8.83
CA ASN A 147 -8.38 0.82 -8.84
C ASN A 147 -7.01 1.22 -8.29
N VAL A 148 -6.19 0.23 -7.92
CA VAL A 148 -4.77 0.47 -7.62
C VAL A 148 -3.91 -0.23 -8.67
N GLN A 149 -2.88 0.47 -9.15
CA GLN A 149 -1.91 -0.04 -10.11
C GLN A 149 -0.50 0.33 -9.66
N VAL A 150 0.54 -0.28 -10.25
CA VAL A 150 1.92 0.18 -10.08
C VAL A 150 2.08 1.59 -10.64
N SER A 151 2.98 2.40 -10.08
CA SER A 151 3.21 3.78 -10.50
C SER A 151 4.66 4.03 -10.92
N LEU A 152 4.81 4.90 -11.92
CA LEU A 152 6.08 5.50 -12.32
C LEU A 152 6.40 6.76 -11.52
N GLU A 153 5.42 7.31 -10.80
CA GLU A 153 5.56 8.53 -10.01
C GLU A 153 5.86 8.18 -8.55
N ASP A 154 6.80 8.92 -7.95
CA ASP A 154 7.03 8.86 -6.51
C ASP A 154 5.77 9.32 -5.78
N GLY A 155 5.43 8.59 -4.71
CA GLY A 155 4.27 8.87 -3.88
C GLY A 155 4.65 9.10 -2.42
N GLU A 156 3.63 9.29 -1.60
CA GLU A 156 3.82 9.48 -0.16
C GLU A 156 3.91 8.13 0.56
N TYR A 157 4.60 8.11 1.70
CA TYR A 157 4.48 7.04 2.69
C TYR A 157 3.39 7.43 3.71
N GLN A 158 2.34 6.63 3.83
CA GLN A 158 1.28 6.86 4.83
C GLN A 158 1.61 6.19 6.16
N ASP A 159 1.11 6.68 7.28
CA ASP A 159 1.35 6.02 8.56
C ASP A 159 0.79 4.59 8.58
N LEU A 160 1.58 3.66 9.11
CA LEU A 160 1.24 2.24 9.14
C LEU A 160 0.77 1.85 10.53
N THR A 161 -0.51 1.51 10.66
CA THR A 161 -1.05 0.88 11.87
C THR A 161 -1.02 -0.63 11.66
N SER A 162 -0.09 -1.30 12.33
CA SER A 162 0.06 -2.76 12.26
C SER A 162 -0.76 -3.45 13.34
N GLY A 163 -1.63 -4.37 12.93
CA GLY A 163 -2.34 -5.33 13.80
C GLY A 163 -1.84 -6.75 13.57
N ILE A 164 -0.53 -6.92 13.31
CA ILE A 164 -0.01 -8.10 12.61
C ILE A 164 -0.02 -9.39 13.47
N ASN A 165 -0.19 -9.28 14.80
CA ASN A 165 -0.28 -10.45 15.70
C ASN A 165 -1.38 -10.40 16.78
N SER A 166 -2.20 -9.35 16.86
CA SER A 166 -3.34 -9.37 17.79
C SER A 166 -4.57 -9.91 17.06
N ARG A 167 -5.41 -10.65 17.77
CA ARG A 167 -6.77 -11.04 17.35
C ARG A 167 -7.68 -9.80 17.23
N THR A 168 -7.23 -8.77 16.52
CA THR A 168 -8.01 -7.58 16.23
C THR A 168 -8.83 -7.92 15.00
N ARG A 169 -10.14 -8.04 15.23
CA ARG A 169 -11.13 -8.19 14.17
C ARG A 169 -10.93 -7.02 13.21
N LEU A 170 -10.52 -7.33 11.98
CA LEU A 170 -10.56 -6.37 10.89
C LEU A 170 -12.04 -6.15 10.59
N VAL A 171 -12.51 -4.92 10.79
CA VAL A 171 -13.85 -4.50 10.38
C VAL A 171 -13.85 -4.51 8.85
N LEU A 172 -14.48 -5.54 8.29
CA LEU A 172 -15.00 -5.52 6.92
C LEU A 172 -16.29 -4.71 6.97
N LEU A 173 -16.33 -3.59 6.27
CA LEU A 173 -17.56 -3.05 5.70
C LEU A 173 -17.56 -3.36 4.21
#